data_AF-A0A835IZ99-F1
#
_entry.id   AF-A0A835IZ99-F1
#
_cell.length_a   1.000
_cell.length_b   1.000
_cell.length_c   1.000
_cell.angle_alpha   90.00
_cell.angle_beta   90.00
_cell.angle_gamma   90.00
#
_symmetry.space_group_name_H-M   'P 1'
#
loop_
_entity.id
_entity.type
_entity.pdbx_description
1 polymer ?
#
loop_
_entity_poly.entity_id
_entity_poly.type
_entity_poly.pdbx_seq_one_letter_code
_entity_poly.pdbx_strand_id
1 'polypeptide(L)'
;MYTVILYISVPLSSIYENVIKNGEGRNMTEAHVRAALDQIGCHCSRIGTEESYSLDLKNIVEIAQNDEVESLVSKRYGRAAYSLFRLLSKTGKLMGTDKIADTLIMENMEALKILYSLWKDDYVHMEKLVSHGSAQSQYLLWRVNKCTVREHVFDETCHAALNLRLKLAYELEQEREIIQLPKDKRIGAQGKRFEHSRQVNILLESSLMKLDEALMLFYDFCNT
;
A
#
# COMPACT_ATOMS: atom_id res chain seq x y z
N MET A 1 7.00 -19.87 -10.26
CA MET A 1 7.85 -19.20 -9.26
C MET A 1 8.83 -18.35 -10.04
N TYR A 2 8.43 -17.12 -10.37
CA TYR A 2 9.26 -16.21 -11.13
C TYR A 2 10.17 -15.50 -10.13
N THR A 3 11.49 -15.71 -10.27
CA THR A 3 12.47 -14.88 -9.57
C THR A 3 12.33 -13.47 -10.16
N VAL A 4 11.62 -12.59 -9.48
CA VAL A 4 11.65 -11.17 -9.81
C VAL A 4 13.10 -10.75 -9.72
N ILE A 5 13.65 -10.23 -10.81
CA ILE A 5 15.03 -9.73 -10.82
C ILE A 5 15.03 -8.48 -9.94
N LEU A 6 15.44 -8.64 -8.67
CA LEU A 6 15.43 -7.59 -7.64
C LEU A 6 16.52 -6.53 -7.87
N TYR A 7 17.34 -6.68 -8.91
CA TYR A 7 18.42 -5.78 -9.25
C TYR A 7 18.69 -5.80 -10.75
N ILE A 8 18.27 -4.74 -11.46
CA ILE A 8 18.57 -4.56 -12.89
C ILE A 8 19.69 -3.53 -12.98
N SER A 9 20.90 -3.97 -13.37
CA SER A 9 22.01 -3.07 -13.66
C SER A 9 22.24 -3.01 -15.17
N VAL A 10 22.25 -1.80 -15.73
CA VAL A 10 22.38 -1.57 -17.17
C VAL A 10 23.48 -0.53 -17.42
N PRO A 11 24.40 -0.75 -18.37
CA PRO A 11 25.40 0.24 -18.75
C PRO A 11 24.75 1.52 -19.31
N LEU A 12 25.32 2.68 -19.00
CA LEU A 12 24.85 3.97 -19.51
C LEU A 12 24.85 4.01 -21.04
N SER A 13 25.86 3.43 -21.69
CA SER A 13 25.94 3.35 -23.16
C SER A 13 24.72 2.66 -23.76
N SER A 14 24.33 1.51 -23.19
CA SER A 14 23.13 0.78 -23.63
C SER A 14 21.85 1.56 -23.36
N ILE A 15 21.73 2.26 -22.23
CA ILE A 15 20.58 3.12 -21.93
C ILE A 15 20.50 4.25 -22.97
N TYR A 16 21.61 4.96 -23.18
CA TYR A 16 21.70 6.09 -24.10
C TYR A 16 21.34 5.70 -25.53
N GLU A 17 21.92 4.60 -26.04
CA GLU A 17 21.62 4.06 -27.37
C GLU A 17 20.12 3.77 -27.56
N ASN A 18 19.44 3.28 -26.52
CA ASN A 18 18.00 3.03 -26.59
C ASN A 18 17.18 4.32 -26.52
N VAL A 19 17.61 5.31 -25.73
CA VAL A 19 16.93 6.61 -25.63
C VAL A 19 16.96 7.35 -26.97
N ILE A 20 18.12 7.43 -27.64
CA ILE A 20 18.25 8.18 -28.90
C ILE A 20 17.54 7.54 -30.09
N LYS A 21 17.19 6.24 -30.00
CA LYS A 21 16.39 5.53 -31.01
C LYS A 21 14.92 5.98 -30.99
N ASN A 22 14.43 6.49 -29.87
CA ASN A 22 13.08 7.03 -29.75
C ASN A 22 13.00 8.46 -30.27
N GLY A 23 11.90 8.81 -30.94
CA GLY A 23 11.71 10.14 -31.54
C GLY A 23 11.86 11.31 -30.55
N GLU A 24 11.40 11.13 -29.32
CA GLU A 24 11.50 12.12 -28.24
C GLU A 24 12.91 12.22 -27.63
N GLY A 25 13.66 11.12 -27.62
CA GLY A 25 15.00 11.05 -27.02
C GLY A 25 16.14 11.39 -27.97
N ARG A 26 15.86 11.57 -29.27
CA ARG A 26 16.89 11.78 -30.32
C ARG A 26 17.78 12.99 -30.11
N ASN A 27 17.26 14.04 -29.45
CA ASN A 27 17.99 15.26 -29.14
C ASN A 27 18.59 15.26 -27.72
N MET A 28 18.43 14.18 -26.96
CA MET A 28 19.01 14.08 -25.63
C MET A 28 20.52 13.81 -25.72
N THR A 29 21.27 14.54 -24.90
CA THR A 29 22.69 14.27 -24.67
C THR A 29 22.83 13.23 -23.56
N GLU A 30 23.99 12.57 -23.44
CA GLU A 30 24.24 11.69 -22.29
C GLU A 30 24.07 12.42 -20.95
N ALA A 31 24.40 13.71 -20.88
CA ALA A 31 24.19 14.52 -19.67
C ALA A 31 22.71 14.64 -19.31
N HIS A 32 21.82 14.80 -20.29
CA HIS A 32 20.38 14.79 -20.07
C HIS A 32 19.91 13.43 -19.55
N VAL A 33 20.43 12.33 -20.10
CA VAL A 33 20.08 10.96 -19.65
C VAL A 33 20.55 10.72 -18.22
N ARG A 34 21.79 11.10 -17.86
CA ARG A 34 22.28 11.01 -16.47
C ARG A 34 21.39 11.77 -15.50
N ALA A 35 21.07 13.04 -15.83
CA ALA A 35 20.21 13.86 -14.98
C ALA A 35 18.82 13.27 -14.79
N ALA A 36 18.24 12.64 -15.82
CA ALA A 36 16.95 11.96 -15.72
C ALA A 36 17.03 10.68 -14.86
N LEU A 37 18.09 9.88 -15.01
CA LEU A 37 18.32 8.68 -14.20
C LEU A 37 18.48 9.03 -12.71
N ASP A 38 19.17 10.13 -12.41
CA ASP A 38 19.32 10.65 -11.04
C ASP A 38 17.96 11.09 -10.47
N GLN A 39 17.12 11.76 -11.27
CA GLN A 39 15.77 12.18 -10.86
C GLN A 39 14.83 11.00 -10.55
N ILE A 40 14.97 9.90 -11.29
CA ILE A 40 14.16 8.68 -11.09
C ILE A 40 14.73 7.82 -9.93
N GLY A 41 15.87 8.21 -9.35
CA GLY A 41 16.47 7.56 -8.19
C GLY A 41 17.30 6.32 -8.53
N CYS A 42 17.87 6.25 -9.75
CA CYS A 42 18.79 5.19 -10.10
C CYS A 42 20.13 5.35 -9.35
N HIS A 43 20.69 4.23 -8.91
CA HIS A 43 22.03 4.19 -8.34
C HIS A 43 23.07 4.04 -9.45
N CYS A 44 23.93 5.05 -9.59
CA CYS A 44 25.12 4.98 -10.41
C CYS A 44 26.22 4.17 -9.72
N SER A 45 26.72 3.15 -10.40
CA SER A 45 27.91 2.38 -10.03
C SER A 45 28.95 2.52 -11.13
N ARG A 46 30.14 2.98 -10.76
CA ARG A 46 31.24 3.25 -11.69
C ARG A 46 32.42 2.33 -11.40
N ILE A 47 32.78 1.50 -12.37
CA ILE A 47 33.95 0.62 -12.31
C ILE A 47 34.88 1.05 -13.47
N GLY A 48 35.94 1.79 -13.14
CA GLY A 48 36.83 2.38 -14.13
C GLY A 48 36.13 3.41 -15.03
N THR A 49 36.10 3.15 -16.34
CA THR A 49 35.42 3.99 -17.33
C THR A 49 33.97 3.56 -17.60
N GLU A 50 33.56 2.39 -17.12
CA GLU A 50 32.19 1.90 -17.31
C GLU A 50 31.28 2.41 -16.20
N GLU A 51 30.24 3.13 -16.63
CA GLU A 51 29.18 3.66 -15.79
C GLU A 51 27.94 2.79 -15.98
N SER A 52 27.41 2.24 -14.88
CA SER A 52 26.21 1.41 -14.86
C SER A 52 25.18 2.01 -13.92
N TYR A 53 23.92 1.90 -14.29
CA TYR A 53 22.81 2.37 -13.48
C TYR A 53 21.96 1.19 -13.03
N SER A 54 21.51 1.24 -11.79
CA SER A 54 20.65 0.20 -11.22
C SER A 54 19.48 0.80 -10.47
N LEU A 55 18.37 0.05 -10.44
CA LEU A 55 17.16 0.43 -9.73
C LEU A 55 16.86 -0.60 -8.65
N ASP A 56 16.70 -0.14 -7.40
CA ASP A 56 16.29 -0.99 -6.28
C ASP A 56 14.76 -1.15 -6.28
N LEU A 57 14.29 -2.09 -7.11
CA LEU A 57 12.87 -2.42 -7.20
C LEU A 57 12.31 -2.92 -5.87
N LYS A 58 13.12 -3.58 -5.03
CA LYS A 58 12.70 -4.06 -3.72
C LYS A 58 12.34 -2.89 -2.82
N ASN A 59 13.23 -1.91 -2.72
CA ASN A 59 12.99 -0.72 -1.91
C ASN A 59 11.80 0.11 -2.43
N ILE A 60 11.65 0.25 -3.76
CA ILE A 60 10.50 0.96 -4.35
C ILE A 60 9.17 0.28 -3.95
N VAL A 61 9.10 -1.04 -4.07
CA VAL A 61 7.91 -1.81 -3.69
C VAL A 61 7.67 -1.71 -2.18
N GLU A 62 8.70 -1.83 -1.36
CA GLU A 62 8.56 -1.71 0.10
C GLU A 62 8.05 -0.33 0.51
N ILE A 63 8.49 0.76 -0.15
CA ILE A 63 7.98 2.11 0.06
C ILE A 63 6.50 2.18 -0.31
N ALA A 64 6.13 1.71 -1.51
CA ALA A 64 4.75 1.72 -1.97
C ALA A 64 3.82 0.91 -1.03
N GLN A 65 4.26 -0.26 -0.57
CA GLN A 65 3.53 -1.07 0.41
C GLN A 65 3.36 -0.32 1.74
N ASN A 66 4.42 0.32 2.24
CA ASN A 66 4.33 1.07 3.49
C ASN A 66 3.38 2.27 3.34
N ASP A 67 3.42 2.98 2.23
CA ASP A 67 2.53 4.11 1.94
C ASP A 67 1.07 3.66 1.86
N GLU A 68 0.79 2.52 1.24
CA GLU A 68 -0.58 1.97 1.18
C GLU A 68 -1.09 1.56 2.57
N VAL A 69 -0.27 0.86 3.37
CA VAL A 69 -0.62 0.52 4.76
C VAL A 69 -0.85 1.77 5.61
N GLU A 70 0.04 2.77 5.50
CA GLU A 70 -0.10 4.05 6.21
C GLU A 70 -1.38 4.80 5.79
N SER A 71 -1.71 4.78 4.49
CA SER A 71 -2.95 5.34 3.94
C SER A 71 -4.19 4.66 4.52
N LEU A 72 -4.17 3.32 4.64
CA LEU A 72 -5.25 2.56 5.28
C LEU A 72 -5.42 2.94 6.75
N VAL A 73 -4.32 2.99 7.52
CA VAL A 73 -4.35 3.40 8.93
C VAL A 73 -4.92 4.81 9.07
N SER A 74 -4.48 5.75 8.22
CA SER A 74 -4.98 7.12 8.24
C SER A 74 -6.47 7.20 7.93
N LYS A 75 -6.97 6.42 6.96
CA LYS A 75 -8.39 6.41 6.56
C LYS A 75 -9.29 5.79 7.63
N ARG A 76 -8.82 4.73 8.31
CA ARG A 76 -9.61 3.98 9.30
C ARG A 76 -9.58 4.58 10.70
N TYR A 77 -8.41 5.02 11.17
CA TYR A 77 -8.19 5.44 12.56
C TYR A 77 -7.83 6.93 12.70
N GLY A 78 -7.65 7.63 11.59
CA GLY A 78 -7.39 9.06 11.55
C GLY A 78 -5.91 9.43 11.69
N ARG A 79 -5.65 10.75 11.71
CA ARG A 79 -4.30 11.33 11.60
C ARG A 79 -3.39 10.97 12.78
N ALA A 80 -3.92 10.93 14.01
CA ALA A 80 -3.11 10.61 15.19
C ALA A 80 -2.59 9.15 15.14
N ALA A 81 -3.45 8.22 14.74
CA ALA A 81 -3.07 6.83 14.52
C ALA A 81 -2.05 6.66 13.40
N TYR A 82 -2.21 7.38 12.29
CA TYR A 82 -1.22 7.43 11.22
C TYR A 82 0.16 7.88 11.72
N SER A 83 0.24 9.00 12.45
CA SER A 83 1.51 9.52 12.97
C SER A 83 2.19 8.51 13.90
N LEU A 84 1.40 7.85 14.75
CA LEU A 84 1.87 6.84 15.67
C LEU A 84 2.38 5.59 14.95
N PHE A 85 1.60 5.07 14.00
CA PHE A 85 1.96 3.90 13.22
C PHE A 85 3.24 4.17 12.40
N ARG A 86 3.34 5.33 11.75
CA ARG A 86 4.52 5.75 10.98
C ARG A 86 5.75 5.86 11.87
N LEU A 87 5.63 6.40 13.09
CA LEU A 87 6.73 6.44 14.05
C LEU A 87 7.23 5.03 14.41
N LEU A 88 6.32 4.11 14.74
CA LEU A 88 6.68 2.73 15.07
C LEU A 88 7.28 1.97 13.87
N SER A 89 6.70 2.14 12.68
CA SER A 89 7.14 1.51 11.43
C SER A 89 8.55 1.96 11.02
N LYS A 90 8.88 3.25 11.22
CA LYS A 90 10.22 3.79 10.97
C LYS A 90 11.23 3.37 12.03
N THR A 91 10.83 3.32 13.30
CA THR A 91 11.73 2.92 14.39
C THR A 91 12.10 1.45 14.32
N GLY A 92 11.16 0.59 13.93
CA GLY A 92 11.38 -0.86 13.76
C GLY A 92 11.74 -1.61 15.06
N LYS A 93 11.58 -0.97 16.22
CA LYS A 93 11.90 -1.51 17.55
C LYS A 93 10.73 -1.31 18.49
N LEU A 94 10.74 -2.07 19.58
CA LEU A 94 9.79 -1.94 20.68
C LEU A 94 9.93 -0.57 21.37
N MET A 95 8.81 0.12 21.52
CA MET A 95 8.73 1.42 22.19
C MET A 95 7.67 1.41 23.29
N GLY A 96 7.96 2.08 24.42
CA GLY A 96 6.99 2.29 25.50
C GLY A 96 5.98 3.38 25.15
N THR A 97 4.77 3.28 25.70
CA THR A 97 3.70 4.27 25.47
C THR A 97 4.11 5.69 25.85
N ASP A 98 4.85 5.84 26.94
CA ASP A 98 5.42 7.11 27.41
C ASP A 98 6.31 7.77 26.35
N LYS A 99 7.28 7.01 25.81
CA LYS A 99 8.18 7.50 24.77
C LYS A 99 7.45 7.87 23.48
N ILE A 100 6.44 7.09 23.11
CA ILE A 100 5.61 7.36 21.93
C ILE A 100 4.84 8.67 22.14
N ALA A 101 4.19 8.83 23.29
CA ALA A 101 3.42 10.01 23.65
C ALA A 101 4.29 11.28 23.68
N ASP A 102 5.47 11.20 24.28
CA ASP A 102 6.44 12.30 24.34
C ASP A 102 6.93 12.70 22.94
N THR A 103 7.23 11.71 22.08
CA THR A 103 7.73 11.96 20.72
C THR A 103 6.69 12.65 19.84
N LEU A 104 5.41 12.29 20.00
CA LEU A 104 4.30 12.83 19.22
C LEU A 104 3.63 14.04 19.88
N ILE A 105 4.10 14.44 21.07
CA ILE A 105 3.55 15.53 21.87
C ILE A 105 2.03 15.33 22.04
N MET A 106 1.66 14.17 22.57
CA MET A 106 0.26 13.79 22.80
C MET A 106 0.06 13.21 24.20
N GLU A 107 -1.18 13.15 24.66
CA GLU A 107 -1.47 12.59 25.98
C GLU A 107 -1.23 11.07 26.02
N ASN A 108 -0.64 10.58 27.11
CA ASN A 108 -0.33 9.15 27.26
C ASN A 108 -1.60 8.27 27.15
N MET A 109 -2.71 8.72 27.73
CA MET A 109 -3.99 8.01 27.63
C MET A 109 -4.58 8.01 26.22
N GLU A 110 -4.33 9.05 25.43
CA GLU A 110 -4.74 9.11 24.02
C GLU A 110 -3.90 8.14 23.18
N ALA A 111 -2.56 8.18 23.33
CA ALA A 111 -1.65 7.25 22.67
C ALA A 111 -2.03 5.80 22.97
N LEU A 112 -2.31 5.49 24.25
CA LEU A 112 -2.70 4.15 24.68
C LEU A 112 -4.00 3.67 24.03
N LYS A 113 -5.03 4.53 23.94
CA LYS A 113 -6.30 4.18 23.26
C LYS A 113 -6.08 3.84 21.79
N ILE A 114 -5.28 4.64 21.08
CA ILE A 114 -4.95 4.42 19.68
C ILE A 114 -4.17 3.11 19.51
N LEU A 115 -3.16 2.87 20.34
CA LEU A 115 -2.35 1.65 20.32
C LEU A 115 -3.20 0.39 20.53
N TYR A 116 -4.16 0.44 21.46
CA TYR A 116 -5.10 -0.67 21.65
C TYR A 116 -6.02 -0.89 20.47
N SER A 117 -6.51 0.17 19.81
CA SER A 117 -7.31 -0.01 18.59
C SER A 117 -6.51 -0.64 17.45
N LEU A 118 -5.26 -0.21 17.25
CA LEU A 118 -4.38 -0.79 16.23
C LEU A 118 -3.99 -2.23 16.56
N TRP A 119 -3.78 -2.55 17.83
CA TRP A 119 -3.42 -3.90 18.27
C TRP A 119 -4.57 -4.87 18.11
N LYS A 120 -5.80 -4.43 18.39
CA LYS A 120 -7.00 -5.27 18.24
C LYS A 120 -7.22 -5.72 16.79
N ASP A 121 -6.81 -4.88 15.85
CA ASP A 121 -6.95 -5.09 14.42
C ASP A 121 -5.61 -5.51 13.79
N ASP A 122 -4.70 -6.10 14.57
CA ASP A 122 -3.42 -6.71 14.13
C ASP A 122 -2.42 -5.78 13.39
N TYR A 123 -2.59 -4.45 13.46
CA TYR A 123 -1.64 -3.48 12.88
C TYR A 123 -0.37 -3.28 13.72
N VAL A 124 -0.41 -3.54 15.03
CA VAL A 124 0.75 -3.43 15.91
C VAL A 124 0.85 -4.64 16.82
N HIS A 125 2.08 -4.99 17.20
CA HIS A 125 2.36 -6.01 18.20
C HIS A 125 2.61 -5.37 19.57
N MET A 126 2.10 -6.01 20.62
CA MET A 126 2.23 -5.57 22.00
C MET A 126 2.94 -6.64 22.83
N GLU A 127 3.98 -6.22 23.56
CA GLU A 127 4.72 -7.05 24.51
C GLU A 127 4.56 -6.48 25.92
N LYS A 128 4.18 -7.36 26.87
CA LYS A 128 4.09 -7.00 28.29
C LYS A 128 5.38 -7.39 28.99
N LEU A 129 6.09 -6.41 29.53
CA LEU A 129 7.23 -6.65 30.41
C LEU A 129 6.81 -6.47 31.86
N VAL A 130 7.05 -7.51 32.66
CA VAL A 130 6.89 -7.46 34.13
C VAL A 130 8.26 -7.26 34.73
N SER A 131 8.46 -6.15 35.44
CA SER A 131 9.68 -5.95 36.23
C SER A 131 9.49 -6.56 37.60
N HIS A 132 10.30 -7.57 37.93
CA HIS A 132 10.34 -8.19 39.26
C HIS A 132 11.27 -7.39 40.18
N GLY A 133 10.86 -6.17 40.54
CA GLY A 133 11.49 -5.33 41.55
C GLY A 133 10.68 -5.25 42.85
N SER A 134 11.05 -4.34 43.76
CA SER A 134 10.35 -4.11 45.04
C SER A 134 8.91 -3.62 44.89
N ALA A 135 8.56 -3.08 43.72
CA ALA A 135 7.20 -2.86 43.26
C ALA A 135 7.03 -3.55 41.91
N GLN A 136 6.01 -4.38 41.76
CA GLN A 136 5.70 -5.04 40.49
C GLN A 136 5.17 -4.00 39.50
N SER A 137 6.03 -3.59 38.56
CA SER A 137 5.66 -2.64 37.50
C SER A 137 5.47 -3.38 36.18
N GLN A 138 4.37 -3.10 35.49
CA GLN A 138 4.07 -3.63 34.16
C GLN A 138 4.30 -2.54 33.11
N TYR A 139 5.07 -2.86 32.07
CA TYR A 139 5.33 -1.97 30.94
C TYR A 139 4.76 -2.59 29.66
N LEU A 140 4.09 -1.76 28.86
CA LEU A 140 3.59 -2.15 27.53
C LEU A 140 4.55 -1.60 26.49
N LEU A 141 5.07 -2.49 25.65
CA LEU A 141 5.93 -2.15 24.54
C LEU A 141 5.24 -2.46 23.22
N TRP A 142 5.45 -1.59 22.24
CA TRP A 142 4.74 -1.62 20.96
C TRP A 142 5.71 -1.62 19.80
N ARG A 143 5.42 -2.40 18.75
CA ARG A 143 6.15 -2.36 17.48
C ARG A 143 5.25 -2.71 16.31
N VAL A 144 5.59 -2.23 15.11
CA VAL A 144 4.98 -2.70 13.86
C VAL A 144 5.80 -3.88 13.34
N ASN A 145 5.17 -5.04 13.15
CA ASN A 145 5.76 -6.13 12.38
C ASN A 145 5.31 -6.00 10.93
N LYS A 146 6.18 -5.46 10.08
CA LYS A 146 5.83 -5.14 8.69
C LYS A 146 5.35 -6.36 7.90
N CYS A 147 5.93 -7.54 8.11
CA CYS A 147 5.53 -8.75 7.38
C CYS A 147 4.10 -9.15 7.78
N THR A 148 3.83 -9.25 9.08
CA THR A 148 2.49 -9.58 9.60
C THR A 148 1.44 -8.58 9.15
N VAL A 149 1.74 -7.28 9.18
CA VAL A 149 0.79 -6.25 8.74
C VAL A 149 0.53 -6.33 7.24
N ARG A 150 1.55 -6.62 6.42
CA ARG A 150 1.38 -6.80 4.97
C ARG A 150 0.51 -8.02 4.66
N GLU A 151 0.76 -9.14 5.33
CA GLU A 151 -0.06 -10.36 5.20
C GLU A 151 -1.51 -10.10 5.62
N HIS A 152 -1.71 -9.41 6.74
CA HIS A 152 -3.04 -9.04 7.22
C HIS A 152 -3.77 -8.13 6.22
N VAL A 153 -3.12 -7.07 5.74
CA VAL A 153 -3.72 -6.16 4.75
C VAL A 153 -4.02 -6.89 3.43
N PHE A 154 -3.16 -7.81 3.00
CA PHE A 154 -3.43 -8.65 1.84
C PHE A 154 -4.70 -9.49 2.03
N ASP A 155 -4.82 -10.19 3.16
CA ASP A 155 -5.98 -11.03 3.48
C ASP A 155 -7.28 -10.22 3.57
N GLU A 156 -7.26 -9.08 4.26
CA GLU A 156 -8.38 -8.15 4.31
C GLU A 156 -8.80 -7.67 2.92
N THR A 157 -7.82 -7.36 2.06
CA THR A 157 -8.07 -6.89 0.69
C THR A 157 -8.68 -8.00 -0.16
N CYS A 158 -8.20 -9.25 -0.03
CA CYS A 158 -8.79 -10.42 -0.67
C CYS A 158 -10.25 -10.63 -0.24
N HIS A 159 -10.51 -10.56 1.07
CA HIS A 159 -11.86 -10.67 1.61
C HIS A 159 -12.78 -9.55 1.11
N ALA A 160 -12.30 -8.31 1.06
CA ALA A 160 -13.08 -7.17 0.56
C ALA A 160 -13.39 -7.34 -0.94
N ALA A 161 -12.42 -7.78 -1.74
CA ALA A 161 -12.61 -8.03 -3.17
C ALA A 161 -13.64 -9.14 -3.40
N LEU A 162 -13.56 -10.25 -2.66
CA LEU A 162 -14.55 -11.33 -2.73
C LEU A 162 -15.96 -10.83 -2.36
N ASN A 163 -16.09 -10.08 -1.27
CA ASN A 163 -17.36 -9.51 -0.84
C ASN A 163 -17.98 -8.59 -1.92
N LEU A 164 -17.17 -7.76 -2.57
CA LEU A 164 -17.63 -6.92 -3.68
C LEU A 164 -18.06 -7.75 -4.89
N ARG A 165 -17.33 -8.82 -5.24
CA ARG A 165 -17.72 -9.71 -6.35
C ARG A 165 -19.04 -10.42 -6.08
N LEU A 166 -19.24 -10.92 -4.86
CA LEU A 166 -20.48 -11.55 -4.44
C LEU A 166 -21.64 -10.55 -4.48
N LYS A 167 -21.40 -9.31 -4.01
CA LYS A 167 -22.39 -8.23 -4.08
C LYS A 167 -22.75 -7.88 -5.53
N LEU A 168 -21.76 -7.75 -6.41
CA LEU A 168 -21.98 -7.48 -7.84
C LEU A 168 -22.82 -8.59 -8.49
N ALA A 169 -22.48 -9.86 -8.23
CA ALA A 169 -23.26 -10.99 -8.75
C ALA A 169 -24.71 -10.98 -8.24
N TYR A 170 -24.91 -10.65 -6.97
CA TYR A 170 -26.24 -10.51 -6.37
C TYR A 170 -27.05 -9.37 -7.01
N GLU A 171 -26.46 -8.19 -7.19
CA GLU A 171 -27.14 -7.05 -7.82
C GLU A 171 -27.53 -7.34 -9.28
N LEU A 172 -26.65 -8.02 -10.03
CA LEU A 172 -26.90 -8.41 -11.41
C LEU A 172 -28.05 -9.42 -11.52
N GLU A 173 -28.16 -10.38 -10.60
CA GLU A 173 -29.26 -11.34 -10.60
C GLU A 173 -30.58 -10.68 -10.18
N GLN A 174 -30.56 -9.82 -9.15
CA GLN A 174 -31.76 -9.13 -8.66
C GLN A 174 -32.35 -8.16 -9.68
N GLU A 175 -31.51 -7.53 -10.50
CA GLU A 175 -31.92 -6.55 -11.51
C GLU A 175 -31.95 -7.14 -12.93
N ARG A 176 -31.82 -8.47 -13.07
CA ARG A 176 -31.70 -9.18 -14.34
C ARG A 176 -32.79 -8.83 -15.34
N GLU A 177 -34.05 -8.81 -14.91
CA GLU A 177 -35.20 -8.47 -15.78
C GLU A 177 -35.11 -7.03 -16.32
N ILE A 178 -34.71 -6.08 -15.46
CA ILE A 178 -34.55 -4.67 -15.80
C ILE A 178 -33.37 -4.45 -16.74
N ILE A 179 -32.28 -5.18 -16.53
CA ILE A 179 -31.08 -5.14 -17.36
C ILE A 179 -31.38 -5.67 -18.78
N GLN A 180 -32.17 -6.76 -18.88
CA GLN A 180 -32.55 -7.37 -20.15
C GLN A 180 -33.67 -6.64 -20.89
N LEU A 181 -34.42 -5.76 -20.21
CA LEU A 181 -35.48 -4.95 -20.81
C LEU A 181 -34.91 -4.07 -21.95
N PRO A 182 -35.50 -4.07 -23.16
CA PRO A 182 -35.09 -3.20 -24.26
C PRO A 182 -35.15 -1.71 -23.88
N LYS A 183 -34.23 -0.90 -24.42
CA LYS A 183 -34.13 0.55 -24.11
C LYS A 183 -35.47 1.29 -24.25
N ASP A 184 -36.22 0.99 -25.31
CA ASP A 184 -37.51 1.64 -25.60
C ASP A 184 -38.59 1.33 -24.57
N LYS A 185 -38.42 0.26 -23.78
CA LYS A 185 -39.34 -0.14 -22.70
C LYS A 185 -38.89 0.36 -21.32
N ARG A 186 -37.71 0.99 -21.21
CA ARG A 186 -37.16 1.56 -19.96
C ARG A 186 -37.71 2.95 -19.70
N ILE A 187 -39.03 3.07 -19.59
CA ILE A 187 -39.71 4.36 -19.39
C ILE A 187 -40.12 4.49 -17.93
N GLY A 188 -40.12 5.72 -17.40
CA GLY A 188 -40.61 6.03 -16.07
C GLY A 188 -39.83 5.31 -14.96
N ALA A 189 -40.55 4.55 -14.12
CA ALA A 189 -39.97 3.84 -12.98
C ALA A 189 -38.89 2.82 -13.40
N GLN A 190 -39.10 2.11 -14.51
CA GLN A 190 -38.14 1.09 -14.98
C GLN A 190 -36.84 1.72 -15.49
N GLY A 191 -36.92 2.89 -16.13
CA GLY A 191 -35.72 3.64 -16.53
C GLY A 191 -34.91 4.12 -15.33
N LYS A 192 -35.58 4.62 -14.28
CA LYS A 192 -34.91 5.03 -13.03
C LYS A 192 -34.24 3.85 -12.32
N ARG A 193 -34.92 2.70 -12.25
CA ARG A 193 -34.38 1.47 -11.65
C ARG A 193 -33.16 0.96 -12.42
N PHE A 194 -33.22 0.97 -13.76
CA PHE A 194 -32.08 0.62 -14.61
C PHE A 194 -30.88 1.53 -14.37
N GLU A 195 -31.06 2.86 -14.37
CA GLU A 195 -29.94 3.79 -14.15
C GLU A 195 -29.35 3.65 -12.75
N HIS A 196 -30.18 3.40 -11.73
CA HIS A 196 -29.68 3.12 -10.39
C HIS A 196 -28.82 1.85 -10.34
N SER A 197 -29.31 0.73 -10.90
CA SER A 197 -28.57 -0.52 -11.00
C SER A 197 -27.24 -0.32 -11.75
N ARG A 198 -27.27 0.42 -12.86
CA ARG A 198 -26.07 0.77 -13.63
C ARG A 198 -25.06 1.56 -12.79
N GLN A 199 -25.50 2.56 -12.03
CA GLN A 199 -24.62 3.35 -11.16
C GLN A 199 -23.98 2.48 -10.06
N VAL A 200 -24.77 1.58 -9.45
CA VAL A 200 -24.28 0.64 -8.44
C VAL A 200 -23.24 -0.30 -9.05
N ASN A 201 -23.48 -0.87 -10.23
CA ASN A 201 -22.53 -1.76 -10.90
C ASN A 201 -21.22 -1.05 -11.24
N ILE A 202 -21.28 0.18 -11.79
CA ILE A 202 -20.07 0.97 -12.08
C ILE A 202 -19.28 1.25 -10.79
N LEU A 203 -19.96 1.56 -9.68
CA LEU A 203 -19.31 1.78 -8.40
C LEU A 203 -18.63 0.51 -7.87
N LEU A 204 -19.30 -0.64 -7.95
CA LEU A 204 -18.75 -1.92 -7.49
C LEU A 204 -17.56 -2.36 -8.34
N GLU A 205 -17.66 -2.28 -9.67
CA GLU A 205 -16.58 -2.62 -10.60
C GLU A 205 -15.36 -1.70 -10.42
N SER A 206 -15.58 -0.39 -10.32
CA SER A 206 -14.49 0.57 -10.09
C SER A 206 -13.83 0.40 -8.71
N SER A 207 -14.58 -0.04 -7.70
CA SER A 207 -14.03 -0.39 -6.39
C SER A 207 -13.21 -1.67 -6.45
N LEU A 208 -13.65 -2.66 -7.23
CA LEU A 208 -12.91 -3.90 -7.47
C LEU A 208 -11.57 -3.65 -8.16
N MET A 209 -11.54 -2.80 -9.19
CA MET A 209 -10.29 -2.42 -9.88
C MET A 209 -9.26 -1.81 -8.92
N LYS A 210 -9.70 -0.95 -7.99
CA LYS A 210 -8.82 -0.37 -6.97
C LYS A 210 -8.26 -1.43 -6.01
N LEU A 211 -9.07 -2.42 -5.64
CA LEU A 211 -8.59 -3.52 -4.80
C LEU A 211 -7.61 -4.41 -5.57
N ASP A 212 -7.86 -4.68 -6.85
CA ASP A 212 -6.94 -5.46 -7.69
C ASP A 212 -5.56 -4.77 -7.81
N GLU A 213 -5.52 -3.44 -7.97
CA GLU A 213 -4.28 -2.65 -7.94
C GLU A 213 -3.53 -2.81 -6.60
N ALA A 214 -4.24 -2.73 -5.47
CA ALA A 214 -3.65 -2.95 -4.15
C ALA A 214 -3.18 -4.40 -3.96
N LEU A 215 -3.93 -5.39 -4.43
CA LEU A 215 -3.56 -6.80 -4.33
C LEU A 215 -2.25 -7.09 -5.07
N MET A 216 -2.06 -6.54 -6.28
CA MET A 216 -0.81 -6.70 -7.02
C MET A 216 0.40 -6.19 -6.24
N LEU A 217 0.23 -5.14 -5.44
CA LEU A 217 1.31 -4.57 -4.63
C LEU A 217 1.74 -5.49 -3.47
N PHE A 218 0.82 -6.27 -2.91
CA PHE A 218 1.10 -7.15 -1.77
C PHE A 218 1.32 -8.63 -2.15
N TYR A 219 0.96 -9.06 -3.36
CA TYR A 219 0.97 -10.46 -3.79
C TYR A 219 2.36 -11.12 -3.79
N ASP A 220 3.41 -10.42 -4.22
CA ASP A 220 4.69 -11.07 -4.60
C ASP A 220 5.86 -10.94 -3.58
N PHE A 221 5.68 -10.32 -2.40
CA PHE A 221 6.85 -9.84 -1.63
C PHE A 221 6.90 -10.15 -0.12
N CYS A 222 6.08 -11.08 0.38
CA CYS A 222 6.22 -11.56 1.77
C CYS A 222 7.19 -12.75 1.95
N ASN A 223 7.81 -13.25 0.87
CA ASN A 223 8.68 -14.44 0.89
C ASN A 223 10.19 -14.16 0.63
N THR A 224 10.68 -12.92 0.83
CA THR A 224 12.11 -12.57 0.70
C THR A 224 12.60 -11.70 1.84
#